data_AF-A0A183J141-F1
#
_entry.id   AF-A0A183J141-F1
#
_cell.length_a   1.000
_cell.length_b   1.000
_cell.length_c   1.000
_cell.angle_alpha   90.00
_cell.angle_beta   90.00
_cell.angle_gamma   90.00
#
_symmetry.space_group_name_H-M   'P 1'
#
loop_
_entity.id
_entity.type
_entity.pdbx_description
1 polymer ?
#
loop_
_entity_poly.entity_id
_entity_poly.type
_entity_poly.pdbx_seq_one_letter_code
_entity_poly.pdbx_strand_id
1 'polypeptide(L)'
;MFELTRQFLVKIFIDWHVISEDRYTVRTIPISINIILSSFVFLRLYLLCRFMALHSKQFQDAATRSIAALNRITVDFDFVLKTMISEHPIRVLLLFTGILWIVMAWLFCQCERYNGQNEGYLFTNSIWFIIITFLSVGYGDVTPRTFCGRGVALTTGILGAGVSSALIAVISRHMELTRAEKQVNNFMSDTKLEKQRKDVAAKVLQYRWFIHKYCGSKRSIDRAKLRNYQRKFLTAINEFKHVKWEQRKTAEEGNALMDLAKMQRVMHESLFDAKKQQESIINRLEVLNKSVQNLQHAMTLMNINS
;
A
#
# COMPACT_ATOMS: atom_id res chain seq x y z
N MET A 1 19.75 52.36 15.78
CA MET A 1 19.57 51.19 16.69
C MET A 1 19.67 49.83 15.98
N PHE A 2 19.48 49.75 14.65
CA PHE A 2 19.64 48.51 13.86
C PHE A 2 21.07 48.23 13.37
N GLU A 3 22.00 49.20 13.42
CA GLU A 3 23.40 49.01 13.00
C GLU A 3 24.34 48.57 14.14
N LEU A 4 24.00 48.90 15.40
CA LEU A 4 24.80 48.51 16.58
C LEU A 4 24.63 47.03 16.95
N THR A 5 23.48 46.41 16.65
CA THR A 5 23.26 44.97 16.83
C THR A 5 24.01 44.12 15.80
N ARG A 6 24.52 44.71 14.71
CA ARG A 6 25.34 44.01 13.70
C ARG A 6 26.79 43.82 14.13
N GLN A 7 27.29 44.65 15.06
CA GLN A 7 28.66 44.57 15.58
C GLN A 7 28.82 43.60 16.76
N PHE A 8 27.73 43.22 17.42
CA PHE A 8 27.72 42.35 18.62
C PHE A 8 27.24 40.92 18.37
N LEU A 9 27.09 40.50 17.11
CA LEU A 9 27.02 39.07 16.79
C LEU A 9 28.44 38.53 16.85
N VAL A 10 28.80 38.07 18.04
CA VAL A 10 29.87 37.13 18.35
C VAL A 10 30.24 36.34 17.08
N LYS A 11 31.35 36.74 16.43
CA LYS A 11 31.94 36.02 15.31
C LYS A 11 32.61 34.76 15.86
N ILE A 12 31.83 33.80 16.36
CA ILE A 12 32.35 32.46 16.56
C ILE A 12 32.50 31.86 15.16
N PHE A 13 33.75 31.60 14.81
CA PHE A 13 34.12 30.83 13.64
C PHE A 13 34.31 29.38 14.07
N ILE A 14 33.76 28.47 13.27
CA ILE A 14 34.04 27.04 13.37
C ILE A 14 35.00 26.69 12.25
N ASP A 15 36.07 25.98 12.59
CA ASP A 15 37.02 25.48 11.60
C ASP A 15 36.37 24.33 10.83
N TRP A 16 36.10 24.56 9.55
CA TRP A 16 35.51 23.57 8.68
C TRP A 16 36.58 22.87 7.84
N HIS A 17 36.57 21.55 7.83
CA HIS A 17 37.51 20.77 7.03
C HIS A 17 37.04 20.67 5.58
N VAL A 18 37.91 21.05 4.65
CA VAL A 18 37.70 21.00 3.20
C VAL A 18 38.83 20.17 2.59
N ILE A 19 38.48 19.24 1.71
CA ILE A 19 39.46 18.40 1.03
C ILE A 19 39.95 19.15 -0.21
N SER A 20 41.27 19.33 -0.30
CA SER A 20 41.93 19.96 -1.46
C SER A 20 41.71 19.14 -2.73
N GLU A 21 41.89 19.75 -3.90
CA GLU A 21 41.66 19.10 -5.21
C GLU A 21 42.44 17.80 -5.41
N ASP A 22 43.64 17.71 -4.83
CA ASP A 22 44.46 16.51 -4.88
C ASP A 22 43.88 15.33 -4.06
N ARG A 23 42.81 15.54 -3.28
CA ARG A 23 42.16 14.56 -2.36
C ARG A 23 43.03 14.02 -1.22
N TYR A 24 44.31 14.42 -1.15
CA TYR A 24 45.26 13.97 -0.12
C TYR A 24 45.50 15.00 1.00
N THR A 25 45.10 16.25 0.84
CA THR A 25 45.35 17.32 1.83
C THR A 25 44.04 17.94 2.33
N VAL A 26 43.96 18.21 3.63
CA VAL A 26 42.80 18.81 4.29
C VAL A 26 43.15 20.25 4.69
N ARG A 27 42.34 21.20 4.23
CA ARG A 27 42.44 22.62 4.59
C ARG A 27 41.31 22.98 5.55
N THR A 28 41.60 23.80 6.56
CA THR A 28 40.58 24.35 7.47
C THR A 28 40.19 25.75 7.00
N ILE A 29 38.89 25.99 6.85
CA ILE A 29 38.33 27.30 6.50
C ILE A 29 37.45 27.76 7.66
N PRO A 30 37.65 28.97 8.21
CA PRO A 30 36.81 29.49 9.29
C PRO A 30 35.45 29.92 8.74
N ILE A 31 34.38 29.28 9.20
CA ILE A 31 33.00 29.53 8.76
C ILE A 31 32.16 30.07 9.91
N SER A 32 31.28 31.05 9.64
CA SER A 32 30.40 31.65 10.66
C SER A 32 29.26 30.70 11.08
N ILE A 33 28.97 30.61 12.39
CA ILE A 33 27.86 29.81 12.97
C ILE A 33 26.49 30.11 12.34
N ASN A 34 26.30 31.31 11.79
CA ASN A 34 25.05 31.74 11.14
C ASN A 34 24.54 30.77 10.07
N ILE A 35 25.42 30.02 9.41
CA ILE A 35 25.04 29.05 8.38
C ILE A 35 24.34 27.84 9.00
N ILE A 36 24.89 27.30 10.09
CA ILE A 36 24.28 26.19 10.84
C ILE A 36 22.94 26.65 11.42
N LEU A 37 22.89 27.85 11.99
CA LEU A 37 21.66 28.43 12.54
C LEU A 37 20.58 28.62 11.45
N SER A 38 20.99 29.02 10.24
CA SER A 38 20.09 29.16 9.10
C SER A 38 19.56 27.81 8.59
N SER A 39 20.35 26.73 8.70
CA SER A 39 19.88 25.37 8.40
C SER A 39 18.76 24.92 9.35
N PHE A 40 18.79 25.33 10.63
CA PHE A 40 17.70 25.06 11.59
C PHE A 40 16.38 25.77 11.25
N VAL A 41 16.39 26.83 10.43
CA VAL A 41 15.15 27.50 10.01
C VAL A 41 14.30 26.56 9.15
N PHE A 42 14.91 25.62 8.41
CA PHE A 42 14.18 24.62 7.62
C PHE A 42 13.49 23.56 8.47
N LEU A 43 13.85 23.40 9.74
CA LEU A 43 13.06 22.60 10.67
C LEU A 43 11.63 23.14 10.74
N ARG A 44 11.44 24.47 10.67
CA ARG A 44 10.13 25.12 10.71
C ARG A 44 9.23 24.77 9.52
N LEU A 45 9.73 24.09 8.49
CA LEU A 45 8.92 23.59 7.39
C LEU A 45 7.83 22.61 7.88
N TYR A 46 8.00 21.97 9.05
CA TYR A 46 6.93 21.19 9.69
C TYR A 46 5.67 22.04 9.97
N LEU A 47 5.82 23.34 10.22
CA LEU A 47 4.69 24.26 10.47
C LEU A 47 3.87 24.48 9.21
N LEU A 48 4.48 24.43 8.01
CA LEU A 48 3.77 24.54 6.74
C LEU A 48 2.94 23.28 6.48
N CYS A 49 3.49 22.10 6.75
CA CYS A 49 2.73 20.85 6.74
C CYS A 49 1.57 20.89 7.74
N ARG A 50 1.81 21.39 8.96
CA ARG A 50 0.77 21.58 9.98
C ARG A 50 -0.31 22.57 9.53
N PHE A 51 0.06 23.66 8.89
CA PHE A 51 -0.87 24.66 8.37
C PHE A 51 -1.75 24.08 7.25
N MET A 52 -1.15 23.37 6.29
CA MET A 52 -1.87 22.70 5.20
C MET A 52 -2.86 21.64 5.74
N ALA A 53 -2.43 20.86 6.74
CA ALA A 53 -3.27 19.90 7.43
C ALA A 53 -4.45 20.56 8.16
N LEU A 54 -4.21 21.67 8.85
CA LEU A 54 -5.22 22.37 9.65
C LEU A 54 -6.25 23.14 8.81
N HIS A 55 -5.87 23.60 7.61
CA HIS A 55 -6.73 24.41 6.73
C HIS A 55 -7.47 23.56 5.67
N SER A 56 -7.28 22.25 5.65
CA SER A 56 -8.09 21.38 4.80
C SER A 56 -9.53 21.36 5.30
N LYS A 57 -10.46 21.89 4.48
CA LYS A 57 -11.90 22.02 4.79
C LYS A 57 -12.53 20.71 5.26
N GLN A 58 -11.97 19.57 4.84
CA GLN A 58 -12.37 18.20 5.20
C GLN A 58 -12.37 17.93 6.73
N PHE A 59 -11.42 18.51 7.48
CA PHE A 59 -11.22 18.23 8.92
C PHE A 59 -11.78 19.32 9.83
N GLN A 60 -12.22 20.45 9.26
CA GLN A 60 -12.90 21.52 9.98
C GLN A 60 -14.41 21.29 10.05
N ASP A 61 -14.95 20.32 9.30
CA ASP A 61 -16.37 20.04 9.28
C ASP A 61 -16.89 19.52 10.63
N ALA A 62 -18.03 20.05 11.06
CA ALA A 62 -18.63 19.73 12.36
C ALA A 62 -19.06 18.25 12.43
N ALA A 63 -19.50 17.70 11.29
CA ALA A 63 -19.87 16.29 11.16
C ALA A 63 -18.67 15.36 11.41
N THR A 64 -17.51 15.64 10.79
CA THR A 64 -16.28 14.88 10.98
C THR A 64 -15.82 14.88 12.43
N ARG A 65 -15.90 16.03 13.11
CA ARG A 65 -15.56 16.15 14.53
C ARG A 65 -16.52 15.38 15.44
N SER A 66 -17.82 15.38 15.14
CA SER A 66 -18.81 14.60 15.88
C SER A 66 -18.56 13.09 15.75
N ILE A 67 -18.24 12.62 14.54
CA ILE A 67 -17.93 11.20 14.29
C ILE A 67 -16.62 10.79 14.99
N ALA A 68 -15.61 11.67 14.99
CA ALA A 68 -14.35 11.42 15.69
C ALA A 68 -14.57 11.33 17.22
N ALA A 69 -15.38 12.22 17.79
CA ALA A 69 -15.74 12.19 19.21
C ALA A 69 -16.50 10.92 19.61
N LEU A 70 -17.43 10.45 18.76
CA LEU A 70 -18.15 9.18 18.96
C LEU A 70 -17.20 7.97 19.04
N ASN A 71 -16.15 7.96 18.21
CA ASN A 71 -15.13 6.91 18.20
C ASN A 71 -13.99 7.13 19.20
N ARG A 72 -14.05 8.19 20.01
CA ARG A 72 -12.97 8.62 20.93
C ARG A 72 -11.62 8.84 20.24
N ILE A 73 -11.63 9.28 18.99
CA ILE A 73 -10.43 9.61 18.22
C ILE A 73 -10.24 11.13 18.27
N THR A 74 -9.08 11.58 18.74
CA THR A 74 -8.69 12.99 18.67
C THR A 74 -8.23 13.33 17.26
N VAL A 75 -8.74 14.42 16.69
CA VAL A 75 -8.34 14.90 15.36
C VAL A 75 -7.02 15.64 15.49
N ASP A 76 -5.93 14.87 15.58
CA ASP A 76 -4.56 15.37 15.70
C ASP A 76 -3.86 15.48 14.35
N PHE A 77 -2.71 16.18 14.30
CA PHE A 77 -1.90 16.33 13.08
C PHE A 77 -1.47 14.98 12.49
N ASP A 78 -1.11 14.00 13.32
CA ASP A 78 -0.72 12.66 12.89
C ASP A 78 -1.88 11.92 12.19
N PHE A 79 -3.11 12.07 12.71
CA PHE A 79 -4.30 11.52 12.08
C PHE A 79 -4.57 12.18 10.73
N VAL A 80 -4.48 13.52 10.65
CA VAL A 80 -4.69 14.25 9.39
C VAL A 80 -3.65 13.86 8.33
N LEU A 81 -2.38 13.75 8.73
CA LEU A 81 -1.31 13.36 7.81
C LEU A 81 -1.52 11.93 7.29
N LYS A 82 -1.88 10.98 8.17
CA LYS A 82 -2.23 9.60 7.77
C LYS A 82 -3.39 9.55 6.80
N THR A 83 -4.42 10.35 7.03
CA THR A 83 -5.60 10.42 6.14
C THR A 83 -5.25 11.02 4.78
N MET A 84 -4.46 12.11 4.73
CA MET A 84 -4.00 12.70 3.46
C MET A 84 -3.16 11.71 2.63
N ILE A 85 -2.28 10.96 3.29
CA ILE A 85 -1.49 9.89 2.64
C ILE A 85 -2.42 8.77 2.15
N SER A 86 -3.49 8.44 2.85
CA SER A 86 -4.42 7.38 2.42
C SER A 86 -5.31 7.81 1.23
N GLU A 87 -5.78 9.06 1.20
CA GLU A 87 -6.66 9.57 0.15
C GLU A 87 -5.90 9.85 -1.16
N HIS A 88 -4.76 10.54 -1.09
CA HIS A 88 -3.97 10.94 -2.26
C HIS A 88 -2.47 10.66 -2.06
N PRO A 89 -2.06 9.38 -1.94
CA PRO A 89 -0.69 9.00 -1.58
C PRO A 89 0.35 9.55 -2.55
N ILE A 90 0.09 9.43 -3.86
CA ILE A 90 1.04 9.88 -4.91
C ILE A 90 1.24 11.40 -4.86
N ARG A 91 0.16 12.18 -4.74
CA ARG A 91 0.28 13.65 -4.70
C ARG A 91 1.05 14.12 -3.46
N VAL A 92 0.76 13.52 -2.30
CA VAL A 92 1.45 13.85 -1.05
C VAL A 92 2.93 13.48 -1.13
N LEU A 93 3.26 12.30 -1.67
CA LEU A 93 4.64 11.86 -1.84
C LEU A 93 5.42 12.74 -2.82
N LEU A 94 4.80 13.15 -3.94
CA LEU A 94 5.41 14.07 -4.92
C LEU A 94 5.66 15.46 -4.33
N LEU A 95 4.72 16.00 -3.56
CA LEU A 95 4.91 17.29 -2.90
C LEU A 95 6.01 17.20 -1.84
N PHE A 96 6.03 16.13 -1.04
CA PHE A 96 7.04 15.90 -0.02
C PHE A 96 8.45 15.79 -0.63
N THR A 97 8.60 15.03 -1.72
CA THR A 97 9.88 14.89 -2.44
C THR A 97 10.35 16.20 -3.05
N GLY A 98 9.47 16.95 -3.71
CA GLY A 98 9.82 18.26 -4.27
C GLY A 98 10.33 19.24 -3.21
N ILE A 99 9.66 19.28 -2.05
CA ILE A 99 10.12 20.14 -0.94
C ILE A 99 11.45 19.64 -0.37
N LEU A 100 11.61 18.32 -0.17
CA LEU A 100 12.88 17.74 0.26
C LEU A 100 14.03 18.09 -0.68
N TRP A 101 13.82 18.05 -2.00
CA TRP A 101 14.85 18.44 -2.97
C TRP A 101 15.27 19.89 -2.81
N ILE A 102 14.32 20.82 -2.64
CA ILE A 102 14.62 22.23 -2.44
C ILE A 102 15.41 22.44 -1.13
N VAL A 103 14.98 21.81 -0.04
CA VAL A 103 15.65 21.92 1.27
C VAL A 103 17.05 21.33 1.22
N MET A 104 17.22 20.12 0.70
CA MET A 104 18.53 19.46 0.63
C MET A 104 19.47 20.17 -0.35
N ALA A 105 18.95 20.72 -1.46
CA ALA A 105 19.74 21.50 -2.41
C ALA A 105 20.25 22.80 -1.77
N TRP A 106 19.40 23.47 -0.98
CA TRP A 106 19.82 24.64 -0.23
C TRP A 106 20.88 24.28 0.83
N LEU A 107 20.69 23.20 1.59
CA LEU A 107 21.67 22.73 2.58
C LEU A 107 23.02 22.41 1.92
N PHE A 108 23.00 21.71 0.78
CA PHE A 108 24.20 21.38 0.02
C PHE A 108 24.93 22.63 -0.49
N CYS A 109 24.18 23.59 -1.05
CA CYS A 109 24.72 24.86 -1.51
C CYS A 109 25.42 25.62 -0.38
N GLN A 110 24.86 25.62 0.82
CA GLN A 110 25.43 26.32 1.97
C GLN A 110 26.68 25.63 2.52
N CYS A 111 26.73 24.29 2.50
CA CYS A 111 27.90 23.51 2.86
C CYS A 111 29.10 23.78 1.94
N GLU A 112 28.87 23.92 0.62
CA GLU A 112 29.94 24.07 -0.38
C GLU A 112 30.27 25.54 -0.73
N ARG A 113 29.51 26.52 -0.22
CA ARG A 113 29.64 27.95 -0.57
C ARG A 113 31.02 28.55 -0.27
N TYR A 114 31.74 28.01 0.72
CA TYR A 114 33.01 28.57 1.22
C TYR A 114 34.25 27.89 0.62
N ASN A 115 34.09 27.05 -0.40
CA ASN A 115 35.16 26.24 -0.98
C ASN A 115 36.11 27.00 -1.92
N GLY A 116 36.10 28.34 -1.93
CA GLY A 116 37.12 29.18 -2.59
C GLY A 116 37.22 29.09 -4.13
N GLN A 117 36.49 28.18 -4.78
CA GLN A 117 36.43 28.08 -6.24
C GLN A 117 35.11 28.63 -6.76
N ASN A 118 35.23 29.79 -7.42
CA ASN A 118 34.19 30.51 -8.18
C ASN A 118 32.95 30.90 -7.38
N GLU A 119 32.60 32.18 -7.48
CA GLU A 119 31.35 32.78 -6.98
C GLU A 119 30.07 32.21 -7.64
N GLY A 120 30.15 31.04 -8.29
CA GLY A 120 29.13 30.47 -9.17
C GLY A 120 28.99 28.96 -9.08
N TYR A 121 29.07 28.34 -7.89
CA TYR A 121 28.29 27.11 -7.71
C TYR A 121 26.81 27.49 -7.66
N LEU A 122 26.20 27.55 -8.84
CA LEU A 122 24.78 27.87 -8.98
C LEU A 122 23.96 26.87 -8.19
N PHE A 123 22.92 27.35 -7.50
CA PHE A 123 21.87 26.52 -6.89
C PHE A 123 21.38 25.40 -7.85
N THR A 124 21.45 25.65 -9.16
CA THR A 124 21.23 24.68 -10.25
C THR A 124 22.09 23.42 -10.15
N ASN A 125 23.38 23.54 -9.84
CA ASN A 125 24.27 22.38 -9.67
C ASN A 125 23.96 21.62 -8.37
N SER A 126 23.54 22.33 -7.31
CA SER A 126 23.13 21.71 -6.05
C SER A 126 21.83 20.93 -6.20
N ILE A 127 20.82 21.49 -6.88
CA ILE A 127 19.55 20.77 -7.12
C ILE A 127 19.77 19.57 -8.05
N TRP A 128 20.60 19.71 -9.09
CA TRP A 128 21.02 18.59 -9.94
C TRP A 128 21.68 17.47 -9.13
N PHE A 129 22.68 17.80 -8.31
CA PHE A 129 23.37 16.83 -7.45
C PHE A 129 22.42 16.11 -6.50
N ILE A 130 21.50 16.83 -5.86
CA ILE A 130 20.54 16.27 -4.92
C ILE A 130 19.56 15.32 -5.61
N ILE A 131 19.02 15.68 -6.79
CA ILE A 131 18.10 14.82 -7.53
C ILE A 131 18.79 13.51 -7.93
N ILE A 132 20.00 13.59 -8.50
CA ILE A 132 20.78 12.43 -8.95
C ILE A 132 21.20 11.53 -7.78
N THR A 133 21.57 12.12 -6.65
CA THR A 133 21.91 11.39 -5.42
C THR A 133 20.68 10.74 -4.80
N PHE A 134 19.54 11.45 -4.75
CA PHE A 134 18.27 10.95 -4.24
C PHE A 134 17.76 9.76 -5.05
N LEU A 135 17.91 9.81 -6.38
CA LEU A 135 17.58 8.72 -7.29
C LEU A 135 18.63 7.59 -7.31
N SER A 136 19.68 7.69 -6.49
CA SER A 136 20.78 6.71 -6.43
C SER A 136 21.49 6.46 -7.77
N VAL A 137 21.52 7.44 -8.68
CA VAL A 137 22.19 7.34 -9.99
C VAL A 137 23.68 7.64 -9.88
N GLY A 138 24.02 8.80 -9.30
CA GLY A 138 25.40 9.18 -8.96
C GLY A 138 26.37 9.29 -10.15
N TYR A 139 26.13 10.20 -11.11
CA TYR A 139 27.02 10.39 -12.27
C TYR A 139 28.47 10.79 -11.93
N GLY A 140 28.67 11.49 -10.81
CA GLY A 140 30.00 11.89 -10.33
C GLY A 140 30.60 13.14 -10.99
N ASP A 141 29.80 13.87 -11.78
CA ASP A 141 30.12 15.16 -12.39
C ASP A 141 30.22 16.30 -11.36
N VAL A 142 29.31 16.30 -10.37
CA VAL A 142 29.37 17.18 -9.20
C VAL A 142 29.58 16.32 -7.96
N THR A 143 30.60 16.64 -7.16
CA THR A 143 30.92 15.88 -5.94
C THR A 143 31.20 16.80 -4.75
N PRO A 144 30.75 16.42 -3.52
CA PRO A 144 31.02 17.20 -2.33
C PRO A 144 32.51 17.17 -1.97
N ARG A 145 33.10 18.35 -1.80
CA ARG A 145 34.49 18.52 -1.36
C ARG A 145 34.57 18.78 0.15
N THR A 146 33.48 19.21 0.77
CA THR A 146 33.39 19.43 2.22
C THR A 146 32.83 18.20 2.96
N PHE A 147 33.22 18.00 4.22
CA PHE A 147 32.61 16.96 5.07
C PHE A 147 31.11 17.20 5.30
N CYS A 148 30.67 18.46 5.34
CA CYS A 148 29.26 18.88 5.38
C CYS A 148 28.48 18.31 4.19
N GLY A 149 28.96 18.59 2.97
CA GLY A 149 28.32 18.18 1.73
C GLY A 149 28.26 16.65 1.61
N ARG A 150 29.28 15.93 2.12
CA ARG A 150 29.25 14.46 2.21
C ARG A 150 28.18 13.95 3.17
N GLY A 151 28.00 14.59 4.32
CA GLY A 151 26.90 14.29 5.25
C GLY A 151 25.52 14.54 4.62
N VAL A 152 25.37 15.64 3.89
CA VAL A 152 24.14 15.96 3.14
C VAL A 152 23.90 14.92 2.04
N ALA A 153 24.93 14.49 1.31
CA ALA A 153 24.80 13.45 0.29
C ALA A 153 24.36 12.10 0.89
N LEU A 154 24.97 11.69 2.02
CA LEU A 154 24.60 10.45 2.72
C LEU A 154 23.14 10.48 3.20
N THR A 155 22.74 11.57 3.87
CA THR A 155 21.37 11.72 4.37
C THR A 155 20.35 11.79 3.22
N THR A 156 20.70 12.44 2.11
CA THR A 156 19.87 12.45 0.89
C THR A 156 19.67 11.04 0.34
N GLY A 157 20.73 10.22 0.30
CA GLY A 157 20.65 8.83 -0.16
C GLY A 157 19.75 7.96 0.71
N ILE A 158 19.87 8.08 2.04
CA ILE A 158 19.02 7.34 3.00
C ILE A 158 17.54 7.75 2.84
N LEU A 159 17.27 9.06 2.75
CA LEU A 159 15.91 9.57 2.52
C LEU A 159 15.35 9.14 1.16
N GLY A 160 16.19 9.15 0.11
CA GLY A 160 15.83 8.69 -1.24
C GLY A 160 15.42 7.23 -1.28
N ALA A 161 16.17 6.35 -0.61
CA ALA A 161 15.82 4.94 -0.46
C ALA A 161 14.49 4.76 0.29
N GLY A 162 14.31 5.50 1.40
CA GLY A 162 13.06 5.50 2.16
C GLY A 162 11.84 5.91 1.32
N VAL A 163 11.94 7.00 0.57
CA VAL A 163 10.84 7.46 -0.28
C VAL A 163 10.60 6.51 -1.46
N SER A 164 11.64 5.97 -2.07
CA SER A 164 11.52 5.00 -3.17
C SER A 164 10.77 3.74 -2.72
N SER A 165 11.07 3.22 -1.52
CA SER A 165 10.34 2.09 -0.95
C SER A 165 8.86 2.41 -0.68
N ALA A 166 8.57 3.60 -0.14
CA ALA A 166 7.19 4.05 0.06
C ALA A 166 6.42 4.18 -1.27
N LEU A 167 7.07 4.69 -2.32
CA LEU A 167 6.48 4.80 -3.66
C LEU A 167 6.10 3.43 -4.22
N ILE A 168 6.98 2.44 -4.10
CA ILE A 168 6.70 1.06 -4.55
C ILE A 168 5.50 0.48 -3.80
N ALA A 169 5.41 0.67 -2.48
CA ALA A 169 4.28 0.19 -1.69
C ALA A 169 2.95 0.84 -2.12
N VAL A 170 2.96 2.15 -2.38
CA VAL A 170 1.79 2.89 -2.88
C VAL A 170 1.35 2.39 -4.25
N ILE A 171 2.30 2.22 -5.17
CA ILE A 171 2.03 1.71 -6.51
C ILE A 171 1.45 0.29 -6.42
N SER A 172 2.04 -0.57 -5.60
CA SER A 172 1.56 -1.94 -5.39
C SER A 172 0.10 -1.96 -4.94
N ARG A 173 -0.29 -1.13 -3.96
CA ARG A 173 -1.67 -1.02 -3.49
C ARG A 173 -2.63 -0.52 -4.57
N HIS A 174 -2.19 0.39 -5.44
CA HIS A 174 -3.02 0.88 -6.55
C HIS A 174 -3.11 -0.10 -7.73
N MET A 175 -2.15 -1.01 -7.86
CA MET A 175 -2.16 -2.09 -8.85
C MET A 175 -3.01 -3.28 -8.41
N GLU A 176 -3.44 -3.33 -7.14
CA GLU A 176 -4.39 -4.34 -6.67
C GLU A 176 -5.75 -4.13 -7.34
N LEU A 177 -6.21 -5.17 -8.04
CA LEU A 177 -7.55 -5.20 -8.62
C LEU A 177 -8.60 -5.01 -7.54
N THR A 178 -9.56 -4.13 -7.80
CA THR A 178 -10.74 -3.97 -6.95
C THR A 178 -11.52 -5.29 -6.86
N ARG A 179 -12.35 -5.46 -5.83
CA ARG A 179 -13.17 -6.67 -5.66
C ARG A 179 -14.05 -6.95 -6.89
N ALA A 180 -14.60 -5.89 -7.49
CA ALA A 180 -15.43 -5.99 -8.70
C ALA A 180 -14.60 -6.41 -9.92
N GLU A 181 -13.44 -5.78 -10.15
CA GLU A 181 -12.53 -6.18 -11.24
C GLU A 181 -12.03 -7.62 -11.07
N LYS A 182 -11.73 -8.02 -9.83
CA LYS A 182 -11.34 -9.40 -9.52
C LYS A 182 -12.45 -10.40 -9.83
N GLN A 183 -13.70 -10.07 -9.53
CA GLN A 183 -14.86 -10.90 -9.88
C GLN A 183 -15.00 -11.05 -11.40
N VAL A 184 -14.85 -9.96 -12.16
CA VAL A 184 -14.86 -9.99 -13.62
C VAL A 184 -13.69 -10.82 -14.17
N ASN A 185 -12.50 -10.65 -13.60
CA ASN A 185 -11.30 -11.39 -14.01
C ASN A 185 -11.43 -12.90 -13.76
N ASN A 186 -12.03 -13.29 -12.63
CA ASN A 186 -12.31 -14.68 -12.32
C ASN A 186 -13.32 -15.27 -13.31
N PHE A 187 -14.43 -14.56 -13.58
CA PHE A 187 -15.43 -15.00 -14.56
C PHE A 187 -14.83 -15.14 -15.97
N MET A 188 -13.98 -14.20 -16.38
CA MET A 188 -13.28 -14.26 -17.66
C MET A 188 -12.35 -15.48 -17.74
N SER A 189 -11.64 -15.78 -16.65
CA SER A 189 -10.77 -16.95 -16.54
C SER A 189 -11.55 -18.27 -16.63
N ASP A 190 -12.68 -18.37 -15.93
CA ASP A 190 -13.57 -19.54 -15.97
C ASP A 190 -14.13 -19.78 -17.38
N THR A 191 -14.61 -18.71 -18.02
CA THR A 191 -15.14 -18.77 -19.39
C THR A 191 -14.06 -19.23 -20.38
N LYS A 192 -12.82 -18.76 -20.20
CA LYS A 192 -11.67 -19.17 -21.02
C LYS A 192 -11.34 -20.65 -20.84
N LEU A 193 -11.29 -21.13 -19.59
CA LEU A 193 -11.02 -22.54 -19.28
C LEU A 193 -12.13 -23.45 -19.84
N GLU A 194 -13.39 -23.04 -19.76
CA GLU A 194 -14.50 -23.82 -20.32
C GLU A 194 -14.38 -23.96 -21.84
N LYS A 195 -14.05 -22.87 -22.54
CA LYS A 195 -13.82 -22.90 -23.99
C LYS A 195 -12.65 -23.82 -24.35
N GLN A 196 -11.52 -23.68 -23.65
CA GLN A 196 -10.36 -24.56 -23.85
C GLN A 196 -10.69 -26.02 -23.59
N ARG A 197 -11.48 -26.32 -22.56
CA ARG A 197 -11.92 -27.69 -22.26
C ARG A 197 -12.71 -28.29 -23.41
N LYS A 198 -13.64 -27.53 -24.01
CA LYS A 198 -14.43 -27.96 -25.16
C LYS A 198 -13.55 -28.19 -26.40
N ASP A 199 -12.65 -27.27 -26.69
CA ASP A 199 -11.73 -27.36 -27.83
C ASP A 199 -10.80 -28.59 -27.72
N VAL A 200 -10.23 -28.82 -26.54
CA VAL A 200 -9.34 -29.96 -26.29
C VAL A 200 -10.14 -31.28 -26.28
N ALA A 201 -11.34 -31.31 -25.71
CA ALA A 201 -12.21 -32.47 -25.77
C ALA A 201 -12.55 -32.84 -27.23
N ALA A 202 -12.82 -31.86 -28.08
CA ALA A 202 -13.03 -32.07 -29.50
C ALA A 202 -11.79 -32.69 -30.17
N LYS A 203 -10.57 -32.20 -29.89
CA LYS A 203 -9.32 -32.81 -30.39
C LYS A 203 -9.16 -34.25 -29.95
N VAL A 204 -9.43 -34.55 -28.67
CA VAL A 204 -9.34 -35.92 -28.11
C VAL A 204 -10.28 -36.87 -28.87
N LEU A 205 -11.53 -36.46 -29.11
CA LEU A 205 -12.51 -37.24 -29.86
C LEU A 205 -12.09 -37.41 -31.34
N GLN A 206 -11.65 -36.34 -31.99
CA GLN A 206 -11.17 -36.37 -33.37
C GLN A 206 -10.00 -37.34 -33.53
N TYR A 207 -8.96 -37.21 -32.70
CA TYR A 207 -7.81 -38.10 -32.77
C TYR A 207 -8.16 -39.54 -32.43
N ARG A 208 -9.08 -39.79 -31.48
CA ARG A 208 -9.57 -41.14 -31.19
C ARG A 208 -10.25 -41.76 -32.41
N TRP A 209 -11.10 -41.00 -33.10
CA TRP A 209 -11.76 -41.48 -34.32
C TRP A 209 -10.77 -41.76 -35.44
N PHE A 210 -9.79 -40.87 -35.68
CA PHE A 210 -8.73 -41.11 -36.67
C PHE A 210 -7.92 -42.36 -36.37
N ILE A 211 -7.58 -42.60 -35.10
CA ILE A 211 -6.90 -43.83 -34.66
C ILE A 211 -7.74 -45.06 -35.05
N HIS A 212 -9.04 -45.06 -34.74
CA HIS A 212 -9.94 -46.16 -35.11
C HIS A 212 -10.00 -46.38 -36.62
N LYS A 213 -10.16 -45.29 -37.41
CA LYS A 213 -10.24 -45.34 -38.87
C LYS A 213 -8.99 -45.95 -39.52
N TYR A 214 -7.79 -45.60 -39.04
CA TYR A 214 -6.53 -46.08 -39.63
C TYR A 214 -6.01 -47.40 -39.02
N CYS A 215 -6.61 -47.89 -37.93
CA CYS A 215 -6.17 -49.12 -37.26
C CYS A 215 -6.33 -50.38 -38.14
N GLY A 216 -7.29 -50.39 -39.05
CA GLY A 216 -7.57 -51.53 -39.94
C GLY A 216 -6.83 -51.50 -41.29
N SER A 217 -6.04 -50.45 -41.60
CA SER A 217 -5.40 -50.32 -42.92
C SER A 217 -4.07 -51.09 -43.01
N LYS A 218 -3.90 -51.89 -44.08
CA LYS A 218 -2.67 -52.65 -44.36
C LYS A 218 -1.57 -51.83 -45.06
N ARG A 219 -1.85 -50.58 -45.47
CA ARG A 219 -0.87 -49.74 -46.19
C ARG A 219 0.19 -49.17 -45.24
N SER A 220 1.47 -49.25 -45.63
CA SER A 220 2.61 -48.72 -44.84
C SER A 220 2.45 -47.24 -44.48
N ILE A 221 1.96 -46.42 -45.43
CA ILE A 221 1.69 -44.98 -45.25
C ILE A 221 0.66 -44.75 -44.15
N ASP A 222 -0.36 -45.60 -44.05
CA ASP A 222 -1.40 -45.46 -43.02
C ASP A 222 -0.90 -45.86 -41.63
N ARG A 223 0.08 -46.76 -41.53
CA ARG A 223 0.78 -47.07 -40.25
C ARG A 223 1.60 -45.88 -39.74
N ALA A 224 2.20 -45.08 -40.62
CA ALA A 224 2.90 -43.86 -40.22
C ALA A 224 1.91 -42.79 -39.72
N LYS A 225 0.78 -42.62 -40.42
CA LYS A 225 -0.31 -41.71 -40.00
C LYS A 225 -0.91 -42.12 -38.66
N LEU A 226 -1.13 -43.42 -38.44
CA LEU A 226 -1.64 -43.97 -37.17
C LEU A 226 -0.74 -43.59 -35.99
N ARG A 227 0.59 -43.80 -36.11
CA ARG A 227 1.55 -43.41 -35.06
C ARG A 227 1.53 -41.91 -34.77
N ASN A 228 1.36 -41.08 -35.80
CA ASN A 228 1.22 -39.63 -35.62
C ASN A 228 -0.05 -39.27 -34.84
N TYR A 229 -1.21 -39.85 -35.20
CA TYR A 229 -2.47 -39.62 -34.48
C TYR A 229 -2.45 -40.15 -33.06
N GLN A 230 -1.77 -41.27 -32.79
CA GLN A 230 -1.56 -41.78 -31.44
C GLN A 230 -0.75 -40.82 -30.57
N ARG A 231 0.34 -40.25 -31.11
CA ARG A 231 1.11 -39.21 -30.40
C ARG A 231 0.25 -37.98 -30.10
N LYS A 232 -0.45 -37.46 -31.12
CA LYS A 232 -1.35 -36.31 -30.96
C LYS A 232 -2.48 -36.56 -29.96
N PHE A 233 -3.02 -37.79 -29.92
CA PHE A 233 -4.04 -38.19 -28.95
C PHE A 233 -3.49 -38.17 -27.52
N LEU A 234 -2.30 -38.71 -27.28
CA LEU A 234 -1.65 -38.66 -25.97
C LEU A 234 -1.38 -37.22 -25.52
N THR A 235 -0.89 -36.37 -26.43
CA THR A 235 -0.72 -34.94 -26.16
C THR A 235 -2.05 -34.27 -25.80
N ALA A 236 -3.11 -34.53 -26.55
CA ALA A 236 -4.43 -33.96 -26.29
C ALA A 236 -5.04 -34.45 -24.96
N ILE A 237 -4.79 -35.72 -24.56
CA ILE A 237 -5.19 -36.22 -23.24
C ILE A 237 -4.45 -35.48 -22.13
N ASN A 238 -3.15 -35.28 -22.27
CA ASN A 238 -2.37 -34.57 -21.26
C ASN A 238 -2.82 -33.10 -21.16
N GLU A 239 -3.08 -32.44 -22.29
CA GLU A 239 -3.66 -31.09 -22.35
C GLU A 239 -5.05 -31.06 -21.67
N PHE A 240 -5.90 -32.06 -21.92
CA PHE A 240 -7.22 -32.15 -21.29
C PHE A 240 -7.14 -32.33 -19.78
N LYS A 241 -6.23 -33.18 -19.31
CA LYS A 241 -5.98 -33.38 -17.87
C LYS A 241 -5.51 -32.08 -17.21
N HIS A 242 -4.60 -31.35 -17.86
CA HIS A 242 -4.11 -30.06 -17.39
C HIS A 242 -5.26 -29.04 -17.27
N VAL A 243 -6.05 -28.84 -18.33
CA VAL A 243 -7.19 -27.91 -18.30
C VAL A 243 -8.21 -28.30 -17.23
N LYS A 244 -8.47 -29.59 -17.04
CA LYS A 244 -9.39 -30.08 -15.99
C LYS A 244 -8.83 -29.84 -14.58
N TRP A 245 -7.52 -29.95 -14.39
CA TRP A 245 -6.87 -29.65 -13.12
C TRP A 245 -6.94 -28.16 -12.79
N GLU A 246 -6.61 -27.28 -13.75
CA GLU A 246 -6.75 -25.82 -13.60
C GLU A 246 -8.18 -25.42 -13.24
N GLN A 247 -9.18 -25.99 -13.91
CA GLN A 247 -10.59 -25.73 -13.60
C GLN A 247 -10.96 -26.09 -12.17
N ARG A 248 -10.43 -27.19 -11.62
CA ARG A 248 -10.69 -27.58 -10.23
C ARG A 248 -10.05 -26.60 -9.26
N LYS A 249 -8.80 -26.21 -9.53
CA LYS A 249 -8.07 -25.24 -8.72
C LYS A 249 -8.81 -23.90 -8.63
N THR A 250 -9.27 -23.36 -9.76
CA THR A 250 -10.04 -22.09 -9.76
C THR A 250 -11.38 -22.23 -9.04
N ALA A 251 -12.07 -23.37 -9.18
CA ALA A 251 -13.31 -23.62 -8.46
C ALA A 251 -13.11 -23.73 -6.94
N GLU A 252 -12.05 -24.38 -6.49
CA GLU A 252 -11.69 -24.47 -5.06
C GLU A 252 -11.37 -23.09 -4.47
N GLU A 253 -10.62 -22.24 -5.18
CA GLU A 253 -10.33 -20.86 -4.77
C GLU A 253 -11.59 -19.98 -4.70
N GLY A 254 -12.52 -20.15 -5.64
CA GLY A 254 -13.81 -19.44 -5.65
C GLY A 254 -14.74 -19.85 -4.51
N ASN A 255 -14.73 -21.13 -4.14
CA ASN A 255 -15.56 -21.67 -3.07
C ASN A 255 -15.23 -21.06 -1.71
N ALA A 256 -13.95 -20.80 -1.40
CA ALA A 256 -13.56 -20.22 -0.10
C ALA A 256 -14.26 -18.87 0.21
N LEU A 257 -14.41 -18.00 -0.79
CA LEU A 257 -15.07 -16.69 -0.62
C LEU A 257 -16.60 -16.84 -0.59
N MET A 258 -17.13 -17.78 -1.38
CA MET A 258 -18.55 -18.14 -1.34
C MET A 258 -18.92 -18.77 0.01
N ASP A 259 -18.01 -19.53 0.62
CA ASP A 259 -18.22 -20.21 1.90
C ASP A 259 -18.28 -19.22 3.06
N LEU A 260 -17.50 -18.13 3.02
CA LEU A 260 -17.67 -17.01 3.97
C LEU A 260 -19.03 -16.34 3.83
N ALA A 261 -19.49 -16.07 2.61
CA ALA A 261 -20.80 -15.46 2.38
C ALA A 261 -21.95 -16.40 2.80
N LYS A 262 -21.82 -17.70 2.52
CA LYS A 262 -22.75 -18.73 3.00
C LYS A 262 -22.74 -18.83 4.52
N MET A 263 -21.57 -18.79 5.16
CA MET A 263 -21.45 -18.82 6.62
C MET A 263 -22.16 -17.63 7.26
N GLN A 264 -22.00 -16.42 6.71
CA GLN A 264 -22.72 -15.24 7.18
C GLN A 264 -24.24 -15.39 7.03
N ARG A 265 -24.71 -15.96 5.91
CA ARG A 265 -26.13 -16.20 5.67
C ARG A 265 -26.71 -17.23 6.65
N VAL A 266 -26.04 -18.36 6.80
CA VAL A 266 -26.42 -19.43 7.74
C VAL A 266 -26.40 -18.93 9.18
N MET A 267 -25.42 -18.11 9.55
CA MET A 267 -25.35 -17.48 10.87
C MET A 267 -26.52 -16.52 11.11
N HIS A 268 -26.91 -15.73 10.10
CA HIS A 268 -28.05 -14.84 10.23
C HIS A 268 -29.37 -15.62 10.36
N GLU A 269 -29.53 -16.70 9.61
CA GLU A 269 -30.69 -17.60 9.72
C GLU A 269 -30.75 -18.27 11.11
N SER A 270 -29.63 -18.79 11.62
CA SER A 270 -29.60 -19.43 12.94
C SER A 270 -29.84 -18.45 14.08
N LEU A 271 -29.31 -17.22 14.00
CA LEU A 271 -29.61 -16.16 14.96
C LEU A 271 -31.08 -15.77 14.95
N PHE A 272 -31.69 -15.71 13.75
CA PHE A 272 -33.12 -15.43 13.62
C PHE A 272 -33.97 -16.53 14.27
N ASP A 273 -33.64 -17.80 14.02
CA ASP A 273 -34.31 -18.94 14.63
C ASP A 273 -34.14 -18.98 16.15
N ALA A 274 -32.93 -18.70 16.66
CA ALA A 274 -32.65 -18.60 18.08
C ALA A 274 -33.48 -17.49 18.74
N LYS A 275 -33.59 -16.32 18.09
CA LYS A 275 -34.44 -15.22 18.59
C LYS A 275 -35.92 -15.63 18.63
N LYS A 276 -36.41 -16.32 17.60
CA LYS A 276 -37.79 -16.83 17.56
C LYS A 276 -38.06 -17.84 18.68
N GLN A 277 -37.10 -18.73 18.97
CA GLN A 277 -37.19 -19.64 20.11
C GLN A 277 -37.18 -18.90 21.44
N GLN A 278 -36.32 -17.89 21.59
CA GLN A 278 -36.26 -17.05 22.78
C GLN A 278 -37.60 -16.34 23.03
N GLU A 279 -38.23 -15.76 22.02
CA GLU A 279 -39.55 -15.13 22.13
C GLU A 279 -40.63 -16.16 22.56
N SER A 280 -40.59 -17.37 22.00
CA SER A 280 -41.49 -18.45 22.42
C SER A 280 -41.29 -18.87 23.88
N ILE A 281 -40.04 -18.95 24.35
CA ILE A 281 -39.72 -19.25 25.74
C ILE A 281 -40.21 -18.14 26.67
N ILE A 282 -39.99 -16.86 26.31
CA ILE A 282 -40.48 -15.71 27.08
C ILE A 282 -41.99 -15.77 27.21
N ASN A 283 -42.73 -16.02 26.12
CA ASN A 283 -44.19 -16.16 26.17
C ASN A 283 -44.65 -17.30 27.10
N ARG A 284 -43.95 -18.44 27.08
CA ARG A 284 -44.26 -19.56 28.00
C ARG A 284 -43.98 -19.21 29.46
N LEU A 285 -42.90 -18.48 29.73
CA LEU A 285 -42.57 -18.00 31.08
C LEU A 285 -43.62 -17.01 31.59
N GLU A 286 -44.15 -16.13 30.74
CA GLU A 286 -45.25 -15.24 31.10
C GLU A 286 -46.53 -16.00 31.47
N VAL A 287 -46.87 -17.04 30.70
CA VAL A 287 -48.04 -17.90 30.99
C VAL A 287 -47.84 -18.66 32.30
N LEU A 288 -46.63 -19.18 32.56
CA LEU A 288 -46.29 -19.83 33.82
C LEU A 288 -46.38 -18.85 35.00
N ASN A 289 -45.84 -17.63 34.84
CA ASN A 289 -45.90 -16.61 35.88
C ASN A 289 -47.35 -16.24 36.22
N LYS A 290 -48.22 -16.06 35.21
CA LYS A 290 -49.66 -15.86 35.42
C LYS A 290 -50.30 -17.03 36.16
N SER A 291 -49.96 -18.27 35.80
CA SER A 291 -50.47 -19.46 36.48
C SER A 291 -50.05 -19.51 37.95
N VAL A 292 -48.78 -19.18 38.25
CA VAL A 292 -48.25 -19.12 39.62
C VAL A 292 -48.94 -18.01 40.43
N GLN A 293 -49.14 -16.82 39.84
CA GLN A 293 -49.86 -15.72 40.48
C GLN A 293 -51.32 -16.11 40.80
N ASN A 294 -52.01 -16.79 39.89
CA ASN A 294 -53.36 -17.28 40.13
C ASN A 294 -53.41 -18.29 41.28
N LEU A 295 -52.45 -19.23 41.34
CA LEU A 295 -52.34 -20.18 42.45
C LEU A 295 -52.04 -19.47 43.77
N GLN A 296 -51.16 -18.48 43.77
CA GLN A 296 -50.86 -17.67 44.95
C GLN A 296 -52.09 -16.91 45.45
N HIS A 297 -52.88 -16.34 44.54
CA HIS A 297 -54.15 -15.67 44.88
C HIS A 297 -55.22 -16.66 45.38
N ALA A 298 -55.27 -17.88 44.85
CA ALA A 298 -56.18 -18.91 45.36
C ALA A 298 -55.80 -19.36 46.77
N MET A 299 -54.50 -19.50 47.07
CA MET A 299 -54.01 -19.81 48.41
C MET A 299 -54.30 -18.70 49.43
N THR A 300 -54.15 -17.42 49.06
CA THR A 300 -54.48 -16.32 49.97
C THR A 300 -55.98 -16.25 50.27
N LEU A 301 -56.84 -16.52 49.29
CA LEU A 301 -58.29 -16.60 49.51
C LEU A 301 -58.68 -17.77 50.42
N MET A 302 -58.04 -18.93 50.29
CA MET A 302 -58.26 -20.07 51.20
C MET A 302 -57.84 -19.75 52.64
N ASN A 303 -56.75 -18.99 52.83
CA ASN A 303 -56.24 -18.63 54.15
C ASN A 303 -57.05 -17.51 54.85
N ILE A 304 -57.93 -16.82 54.13
CA ILE A 304 -58.84 -15.79 54.70
C ILE A 304 -60.19 -16.42 55.11
N ASN A 305 -60.55 -17.58 54.54
CA ASN A 305 -61.79 -18.31 54.83
C ASN A 305 -61.63 -19.41 55.90
N SER A 306 -60.45 -19.53 56.51
CA SER A 306 -60.13 -20.43 57.64
C SER A 306 -59.94 -19.63 58.91
#